data_AF-A0A2B4SHM5-F1
#
_entry.id   AF-A0A2B4SHM5-F1
#
_cell.length_a   1.000
_cell.length_b   1.000
_cell.length_c   1.000
_cell.angle_alpha   90.00
_cell.angle_beta   90.00
_cell.angle_gamma   90.00
#
_symmetry.space_group_name_H-M   'P 1'
#
loop_
_entity.id
_entity.type
_entity.pdbx_description
1 polymer ?
#
loop_
_entity_poly.entity_id
_entity_poly.type
_entity_poly.pdbx_seq_one_letter_code
_entity_poly.pdbx_strand_id
1 'polypeptide(L)'
;MSMRTTLSDDALSERLSDKDIFKIKLSLSCLSNRVVVCGTTASLYLWQPPSIERPSNQWTLERSGVPVLVISTGDCGARNPKGVHVSLVERDSGFATWKETLTSNSNYHEQQKNFHTLMLSNGDGSMAGFRFNCEESANVFLKEVEAAVQEILSPLSAPELNKLPTTTNRERLKKFRKLKKVEISTPCLFSHVTSITSATQMGEGEKSKTKKDKEKGKPLNGELSRPAHIRRAFSMSKRRPDRGVVAGESMAGATDGGNRCSAFILLTLVRHGETPENKANIIQGQTDTLLSDEGIEQARLAGNKLNDEKFSHIFSSDLKRARKTAEEIIKKNNCCPHINIVEDSRLRERGYGEAEGVSNQRFKQMAVDNNVKTNTFTPKGGETIAELKERASKFLNSLIHEIGTSHCSNSGSPIQNDICFNNEIINDPQTSKCETQKQKQTSQLANVLAVSHGGFIRQLLLHCMNDLPSKFPPGSKRRISFTSPNTGLSRLKIYLKKETKLPEFVECCYLYNAEHLS
;
A
#
# COMPACT_ATOMS: atom_id res chain seq x y z
N MET A 1 55.83 -2.86 -16.24
CA MET A 1 54.90 -2.49 -15.15
C MET A 1 53.47 -2.56 -15.67
N SER A 2 52.63 -3.31 -14.96
CA SER A 2 51.17 -3.40 -15.08
C SER A 2 50.57 -4.01 -16.37
N MET A 3 50.63 -5.34 -16.47
CA MET A 3 49.64 -6.09 -17.26
C MET A 3 48.29 -5.97 -16.56
N ARG A 4 47.35 -5.25 -17.18
CA ARG A 4 45.92 -5.38 -16.88
C ARG A 4 45.49 -6.75 -17.40
N THR A 5 45.24 -7.68 -16.50
CA THR A 5 44.53 -8.93 -16.80
C THR A 5 43.09 -8.58 -17.15
N THR A 6 42.80 -8.59 -18.44
CA THR A 6 41.44 -8.58 -18.98
C THR A 6 40.76 -9.89 -18.58
N LEU A 7 39.84 -9.80 -17.61
CA LEU A 7 38.85 -10.84 -17.36
C LEU A 7 38.07 -11.06 -18.66
N SER A 8 37.94 -12.32 -19.09
CA SER A 8 37.22 -12.73 -20.29
C SER A 8 35.75 -12.33 -20.22
N ASP A 9 35.22 -11.77 -21.32
CA ASP A 9 33.84 -11.30 -21.44
C ASP A 9 32.77 -12.38 -21.17
N ASP A 10 33.12 -13.67 -21.24
CA ASP A 10 32.22 -14.79 -20.92
C ASP A 10 31.88 -14.88 -19.42
N ALA A 11 32.78 -14.47 -18.52
CA ALA A 11 32.57 -14.54 -17.07
C ALA A 11 31.58 -13.48 -16.54
N LEU A 12 31.33 -12.43 -17.33
CA LEU A 12 30.34 -11.39 -17.01
C LEU A 12 28.90 -11.83 -17.34
N SER A 13 28.72 -12.92 -18.10
CA SER A 13 27.40 -13.44 -18.48
C SER A 13 26.75 -14.36 -17.44
N GLU A 14 27.54 -14.94 -16.55
CA GLU A 14 27.09 -15.95 -15.57
C GLU A 14 26.69 -15.37 -14.21
N ARG A 15 27.10 -14.13 -13.92
CA ARG A 15 26.72 -13.45 -12.66
C ARG A 15 25.37 -12.75 -12.80
N LEU A 16 24.56 -12.90 -11.75
CA LEU A 16 23.27 -12.22 -11.67
C LEU A 16 23.48 -10.71 -11.53
N SER A 17 22.62 -9.95 -12.21
CA SER A 17 22.63 -8.50 -12.06
C SER A 17 22.07 -8.09 -10.69
N ASP A 18 22.49 -6.94 -10.17
CA ASP A 18 21.95 -6.39 -8.91
C ASP A 18 20.42 -6.23 -8.95
N LYS A 19 19.86 -5.98 -10.14
CA LYS A 19 18.41 -5.90 -10.36
C LYS A 19 17.74 -7.24 -10.13
N ASP A 20 18.31 -8.33 -10.62
CA ASP A 20 17.76 -9.68 -10.51
C ASP A 20 17.84 -10.16 -9.05
N ILE A 21 19.01 -9.96 -8.42
CA ILE A 21 19.21 -10.25 -6.98
C ILE A 21 18.19 -9.48 -6.14
N PHE A 22 17.98 -8.19 -6.43
CA PHE A 22 17.02 -7.36 -5.70
C PHE A 22 15.58 -7.84 -5.88
N LYS A 23 15.15 -8.18 -7.10
CA LYS A 23 13.81 -8.70 -7.39
C LYS A 23 13.52 -9.99 -6.63
N ILE A 24 14.45 -10.96 -6.72
CA ILE A 24 14.35 -12.25 -6.04
C ILE A 24 14.32 -12.06 -4.52
N LYS A 25 15.17 -11.18 -4.00
CA LYS A 25 15.18 -10.87 -2.57
C LYS A 25 13.85 -10.25 -2.13
N LEU A 26 13.29 -9.34 -2.93
CA LEU A 26 12.01 -8.69 -2.62
C LEU A 26 10.83 -9.67 -2.66
N SER A 27 10.82 -10.65 -3.58
CA SER A 27 9.73 -11.62 -3.71
C SER A 27 9.67 -12.61 -2.54
N LEU A 28 10.82 -12.95 -1.95
CA LEU A 28 10.94 -13.93 -0.87
C LEU A 28 11.02 -13.31 0.53
N SER A 29 11.26 -12.00 0.64
CA SER A 29 11.39 -11.30 1.93
C SER A 29 10.03 -11.02 2.59
N CYS A 30 9.95 -11.24 3.89
CA CYS A 30 8.84 -10.86 4.75
C CYS A 30 9.36 -10.23 6.05
N LEU A 31 8.46 -9.84 6.96
CA LEU A 31 8.85 -9.18 8.22
C LEU A 31 9.60 -10.10 9.20
N SER A 32 9.56 -11.41 8.98
CA SER A 32 10.05 -12.43 9.91
C SER A 32 11.10 -13.35 9.30
N ASN A 33 11.69 -12.97 8.17
CA ASN A 33 12.73 -13.75 7.52
C ASN A 33 13.88 -12.87 7.00
N ARG A 34 15.05 -13.50 6.89
CA ARG A 34 16.24 -12.99 6.21
C ARG A 34 16.45 -13.82 4.95
N VAL A 35 16.69 -13.17 3.82
CA VAL A 35 16.90 -13.82 2.53
C VAL A 35 18.30 -13.52 2.00
N VAL A 36 19.04 -14.57 1.66
CA VAL A 36 20.36 -14.52 1.01
C VAL A 36 20.23 -15.16 -0.37
N VAL A 37 20.54 -14.40 -1.41
CA VAL A 37 20.43 -14.83 -2.82
C VAL A 37 21.83 -15.10 -3.33
N CYS A 38 22.05 -16.25 -3.98
CA CYS A 38 23.33 -16.56 -4.60
C CYS A 38 23.59 -15.62 -5.80
N GLY A 39 24.84 -15.21 -6.01
CA GLY A 39 25.24 -14.32 -7.10
C GLY A 39 25.29 -14.99 -8.49
N THR A 40 25.01 -16.30 -8.57
CA THR A 40 25.01 -17.09 -9.81
C THR A 40 23.82 -18.04 -9.87
N THR A 41 23.49 -18.50 -11.07
CA THR A 41 22.60 -19.65 -11.25
C THR A 41 23.29 -20.97 -10.92
N ALA A 42 22.49 -21.99 -10.62
CA ALA A 42 22.92 -23.37 -10.44
C ALA A 42 21.92 -24.35 -11.04
N SER A 43 22.42 -25.50 -11.46
CA SER A 43 21.63 -26.66 -11.86
C SER A 43 21.43 -27.60 -10.67
N LEU A 44 20.17 -27.92 -10.39
CA LEU A 44 19.76 -28.87 -9.36
C LEU A 44 19.73 -30.28 -9.94
N TYR A 45 20.44 -31.17 -9.27
CA TYR A 45 20.45 -32.60 -9.51
C TYR A 45 19.85 -33.33 -8.31
N LEU A 46 19.05 -34.35 -8.56
CA LEU A 46 18.56 -35.26 -7.53
C LEU A 46 19.21 -36.63 -7.67
N TRP A 47 19.56 -37.21 -6.53
CA TRP A 47 20.07 -38.57 -6.43
C TRP A 47 19.24 -39.34 -5.42
N GLN A 48 18.95 -40.59 -5.74
CA GLN A 48 18.21 -41.50 -4.87
C GLN A 48 19.01 -42.80 -4.71
N PRO A 49 18.94 -43.46 -3.55
CA PRO A 49 19.61 -44.73 -3.36
C PRO A 49 19.09 -45.78 -4.34
N PRO A 50 19.96 -46.67 -4.86
CA PRO A 50 19.53 -47.75 -5.74
C PRO A 50 18.50 -48.65 -5.06
N SER A 51 17.40 -48.93 -5.75
CA SER A 51 16.36 -49.84 -5.29
C SER A 51 16.09 -50.92 -6.33
N ILE A 52 15.33 -51.96 -5.96
CA ILE A 52 14.95 -53.05 -6.87
C ILE A 52 14.22 -52.52 -8.12
N GLU A 53 13.49 -51.41 -7.98
CA GLU A 53 12.75 -50.76 -9.08
C GLU A 53 13.60 -49.76 -9.88
N ARG A 54 14.69 -49.24 -9.30
CA ARG A 54 15.60 -48.26 -9.93
C ARG A 54 17.06 -48.61 -9.65
N PRO A 55 17.71 -49.40 -10.52
CA PRO A 55 19.08 -49.85 -10.32
C PRO A 55 20.14 -48.78 -10.64
N SER A 56 19.74 -47.62 -11.20
CA SER A 56 20.67 -46.58 -11.61
C SER A 56 21.19 -45.76 -10.43
N ASN A 57 22.51 -45.72 -10.24
CA ASN A 57 23.18 -44.90 -9.24
C ASN A 57 23.62 -43.53 -9.81
N GLN A 58 22.72 -42.83 -10.53
CA GLN A 58 23.07 -41.63 -11.27
C GLN A 58 22.32 -40.39 -10.76
N TRP A 59 23.02 -39.25 -10.80
CA TRP A 59 22.42 -37.94 -10.57
C TRP A 59 21.53 -37.56 -11.76
N THR A 60 20.29 -37.18 -11.46
CA THR A 60 19.32 -36.75 -12.47
C THR A 60 19.20 -35.23 -12.45
N LEU A 61 19.43 -34.58 -13.59
CA LEU A 61 19.20 -33.14 -13.72
C LEU A 61 17.70 -32.88 -13.65
N GLU A 62 17.27 -32.08 -12.68
CA GLU A 62 15.86 -31.77 -12.51
C GLU A 62 15.51 -30.40 -13.12
N ARG A 63 16.29 -29.36 -12.78
CA ARG A 63 15.98 -27.97 -13.14
C ARG A 63 17.18 -27.05 -12.89
N SER A 64 17.15 -25.84 -13.44
CA SER A 64 18.15 -24.80 -13.17
C SER A 64 17.49 -23.51 -12.71
N GLY A 65 18.18 -22.75 -11.88
CA GLY A 65 17.65 -21.51 -11.32
C GLY A 65 18.66 -20.82 -10.42
N VAL A 66 18.19 -19.89 -9.59
CA VAL A 66 19.00 -19.15 -8.62
C VAL A 66 18.86 -19.79 -7.24
N PRO A 67 19.95 -20.28 -6.62
CA PRO A 67 19.92 -20.75 -5.25
C PRO A 67 19.66 -19.60 -4.27
N VAL A 68 18.74 -19.81 -3.34
CA VAL A 68 18.36 -18.84 -2.31
C VAL A 68 18.26 -19.52 -0.97
N LEU A 69 18.75 -18.85 0.07
CA LEU A 69 18.65 -19.24 1.46
C LEU A 69 17.64 -18.33 2.18
N VAL A 70 16.64 -18.92 2.81
CA VAL A 70 15.59 -18.22 3.57
C VAL A 70 15.68 -18.65 5.03
N ILE A 71 15.91 -17.69 5.91
CA ILE A 71 16.15 -17.90 7.35
C ILE A 71 14.99 -17.25 8.10
N SER A 72 14.13 -18.06 8.73
CA SER A 72 12.96 -17.59 9.49
C SER A 72 13.28 -17.49 10.97
N THR A 73 13.01 -16.34 11.60
CA THR A 73 13.33 -16.07 13.01
C THR A 73 12.30 -16.63 13.99
N GLY A 74 11.10 -16.99 13.53
CA GLY A 74 10.05 -17.59 14.37
C GLY A 74 9.18 -16.60 15.17
N ASP A 75 9.41 -15.29 15.05
CA ASP A 75 8.74 -14.24 15.85
C ASP A 75 7.23 -14.10 15.62
N CYS A 76 6.67 -14.79 14.61
CA CYS A 76 5.27 -14.66 14.19
C CYS A 76 4.36 -15.83 14.64
N GLY A 77 4.80 -16.64 15.60
CA GLY A 77 4.04 -17.79 16.12
C GLY A 77 3.90 -18.94 15.10
N ALA A 78 2.92 -19.83 15.31
CA ALA A 78 2.75 -21.11 14.59
C ALA A 78 2.62 -21.02 13.05
N ARG A 79 2.50 -19.82 12.45
CA ARG A 79 2.40 -19.64 11.00
C ARG A 79 3.74 -19.61 10.28
N ASN A 80 4.85 -19.38 10.98
CA ASN A 80 6.18 -19.35 10.37
C ASN A 80 7.22 -19.86 11.38
N PRO A 81 7.45 -21.17 11.49
CA PRO A 81 8.37 -21.74 12.47
C PRO A 81 9.80 -21.28 12.22
N LYS A 82 10.60 -21.19 13.29
CA LYS A 82 12.04 -20.93 13.19
C LYS A 82 12.68 -22.04 12.35
N GLY A 83 13.41 -21.69 11.29
CA GLY A 83 13.96 -22.68 10.37
C GLY A 83 14.76 -22.06 9.23
N VAL A 84 15.66 -22.84 8.64
CA VAL A 84 16.44 -22.48 7.45
C VAL A 84 15.91 -23.30 6.27
N HIS A 85 15.66 -22.63 5.15
CA HIS A 85 15.29 -23.30 3.90
C HIS A 85 16.25 -22.92 2.79
N VAL A 86 16.70 -23.91 2.03
CA VAL A 86 17.34 -23.69 0.73
C VAL A 86 16.28 -23.87 -0.34
N SER A 87 16.28 -22.98 -1.33
CA SER A 87 15.31 -23.00 -2.43
C SER A 87 16.00 -22.67 -3.74
N LEU A 88 15.50 -23.26 -4.82
CA LEU A 88 15.90 -22.89 -6.18
C LEU A 88 14.76 -22.09 -6.80
N VAL A 89 15.04 -20.85 -7.18
CA VAL A 89 14.03 -19.95 -7.74
C VAL A 89 14.28 -19.64 -9.20
N GLU A 90 13.21 -19.40 -9.95
CA GLU A 90 13.31 -18.92 -11.31
C GLU A 90 13.88 -17.48 -11.33
N ARG A 91 14.82 -17.22 -12.25
CA ARG A 91 15.56 -15.95 -12.32
C ARG A 91 14.64 -14.73 -12.48
N ASP A 92 13.62 -14.84 -13.33
CA ASP A 92 12.80 -13.70 -13.74
C ASP A 92 11.63 -13.43 -12.80
N SER A 93 10.95 -14.48 -12.34
CA SER A 93 9.76 -14.38 -11.49
C SER A 93 10.10 -14.38 -9.99
N GLY A 94 11.25 -14.93 -9.59
CA GLY A 94 11.59 -15.21 -8.20
C GLY A 94 10.70 -16.28 -7.56
N PHE A 95 9.96 -17.06 -8.37
CA PHE A 95 9.11 -18.15 -7.90
C PHE A 95 9.96 -19.35 -7.49
N ALA A 96 9.70 -19.92 -6.31
CA ALA A 96 10.42 -21.09 -5.83
C ALA A 96 9.96 -22.34 -6.60
N THR A 97 10.86 -22.87 -7.41
CA THR A 97 10.62 -24.09 -8.20
C THR A 97 10.90 -25.34 -7.36
N TRP A 98 11.85 -25.25 -6.43
CA TRP A 98 12.22 -26.32 -5.51
C TRP A 98 12.58 -25.73 -4.14
N LYS A 99 12.32 -26.47 -3.06
CA LYS A 99 12.57 -26.05 -1.68
C LYS A 99 12.87 -27.27 -0.80
N GLU A 100 13.87 -27.13 0.06
CA GLU A 100 14.19 -28.10 1.11
C GLU A 100 14.43 -27.38 2.45
N THR A 101 14.08 -28.05 3.54
CA THR A 101 14.33 -27.54 4.90
C THR A 101 15.64 -28.09 5.42
N LEU A 102 16.56 -27.20 5.77
CA LEU A 102 17.83 -27.60 6.35
C LEU A 102 17.65 -27.93 7.83
N THR A 103 18.12 -29.11 8.19
CA THR A 103 18.18 -29.62 9.56
C THR A 103 19.64 -29.91 9.92
N SER A 104 19.92 -30.27 11.18
CA SER A 104 21.25 -30.74 11.60
C SER A 104 21.75 -31.93 10.77
N ASN A 105 20.82 -32.72 10.21
CA ASN A 105 21.13 -33.94 9.48
C ASN A 105 21.19 -33.72 7.96
N SER A 106 20.94 -32.50 7.47
CA SER A 106 20.96 -32.21 6.04
C SER A 106 22.37 -32.23 5.43
N ASN A 107 23.43 -32.14 6.25
CA ASN A 107 24.84 -32.25 5.83
C ASN A 107 25.18 -31.47 4.54
N TYR A 108 24.84 -30.17 4.50
CA TYR A 108 25.13 -29.34 3.34
C TYR A 108 26.63 -29.06 3.25
N HIS A 109 27.30 -29.50 2.19
CA HIS A 109 28.74 -29.30 2.00
C HIS A 109 29.13 -29.29 0.51
N GLU A 110 30.33 -28.80 0.20
CA GLU A 110 30.91 -28.92 -1.13
C GLU A 110 31.53 -30.32 -1.32
N GLN A 111 30.95 -31.12 -2.21
CA GLN A 111 31.46 -32.47 -2.51
C GLN A 111 32.52 -32.44 -3.62
N GLN A 112 32.36 -31.55 -4.59
CA GLN A 112 33.33 -31.26 -5.64
C GLN A 112 33.30 -29.76 -5.93
N LYS A 113 34.32 -29.26 -6.60
CA LYS A 113 34.42 -27.87 -7.02
C LYS A 113 33.12 -27.38 -7.69
N ASN A 114 32.48 -26.37 -7.12
CA ASN A 114 31.19 -25.79 -7.58
C ASN A 114 30.00 -26.76 -7.50
N PHE A 115 30.12 -27.88 -6.79
CA PHE A 115 29.06 -28.87 -6.63
C PHE A 115 28.80 -29.13 -5.15
N HIS A 116 27.75 -28.51 -4.63
CA HIS A 116 27.33 -28.69 -3.24
C HIS A 116 26.26 -29.75 -3.16
N THR A 117 26.27 -30.55 -2.10
CA THR A 117 25.25 -31.57 -1.88
C THR A 117 24.64 -31.47 -0.49
N LEU A 118 23.41 -31.97 -0.36
CA LEU A 118 22.70 -32.11 0.90
C LEU A 118 21.84 -33.37 0.89
N MET A 119 21.53 -33.88 2.08
CA MET A 119 20.54 -34.92 2.29
C MET A 119 19.14 -34.33 2.45
N LEU A 120 18.17 -34.94 1.78
CA LEU A 120 16.77 -34.53 1.84
C LEU A 120 16.11 -35.00 3.15
N SER A 121 15.11 -34.25 3.61
CA SER A 121 14.39 -34.55 4.87
C SER A 121 13.40 -35.71 4.79
N ASN A 122 13.18 -36.28 3.61
CA ASN A 122 12.27 -37.40 3.36
C ASN A 122 12.73 -38.73 4.00
N GLY A 123 13.96 -38.81 4.51
CA GLY A 123 14.45 -39.93 5.33
C GLY A 123 14.74 -41.22 4.55
N ASP A 124 14.64 -41.19 3.21
CA ASP A 124 14.92 -42.34 2.34
C ASP A 124 16.38 -42.39 1.87
N GLY A 125 17.23 -41.48 2.35
CA GLY A 125 18.64 -41.37 1.94
C GLY A 125 18.86 -40.61 0.63
N SER A 126 17.83 -40.02 0.04
CA SER A 126 17.96 -39.19 -1.16
C SER A 126 18.78 -37.92 -0.91
N MET A 127 19.46 -37.46 -1.96
CA MET A 127 20.32 -36.29 -1.93
C MET A 127 19.94 -35.31 -3.03
N ALA A 128 20.16 -34.03 -2.76
CA ALA A 128 20.13 -32.95 -3.75
C ALA A 128 21.53 -32.39 -3.94
N GLY A 129 21.84 -32.02 -5.18
CA GLY A 129 23.14 -31.47 -5.59
C GLY A 129 22.95 -30.21 -6.42
N PHE A 130 23.66 -29.14 -6.07
CA PHE A 130 23.67 -27.88 -6.80
C PHE A 130 25.01 -27.71 -7.51
N ARG A 131 24.98 -27.68 -8.86
CA ARG A 131 26.14 -27.29 -9.67
C ARG A 131 26.06 -25.80 -9.99
N PHE A 132 26.91 -25.00 -9.37
CA PHE A 132 26.97 -23.56 -9.56
C PHE A 132 27.81 -23.20 -10.79
N ASN A 133 27.41 -22.17 -11.53
CA ASN A 133 28.18 -21.73 -12.69
C ASN A 133 29.46 -20.98 -12.26
N CYS A 134 29.38 -20.21 -11.17
CA CYS A 134 30.51 -19.44 -10.62
C CYS A 134 30.97 -19.96 -9.25
N GLU A 135 32.26 -20.28 -9.16
CA GLU A 135 32.92 -20.82 -7.97
C GLU A 135 32.94 -19.85 -6.79
N GLU A 136 33.28 -18.58 -7.04
CA GLU A 136 33.38 -17.62 -5.94
C GLU A 136 32.01 -17.40 -5.28
N SER A 137 30.95 -17.38 -6.09
CA SER A 137 29.58 -17.26 -5.61
C SER A 137 29.12 -18.50 -4.85
N ALA A 138 29.53 -19.69 -5.29
CA ALA A 138 29.27 -20.95 -4.59
C ALA A 138 29.89 -20.92 -3.18
N ASN A 139 31.18 -20.59 -3.08
CA ASN A 139 31.89 -20.51 -1.80
C ASN A 139 31.28 -19.51 -0.82
N VAL A 140 30.84 -18.34 -1.30
CA VAL A 140 30.12 -17.36 -0.48
C VAL A 140 28.79 -17.93 0.01
N PHE A 141 28.04 -18.61 -0.87
CA PHE A 141 26.77 -19.22 -0.52
C PHE A 141 26.91 -20.35 0.51
N LEU A 142 27.96 -21.19 0.39
CA LEU A 142 28.27 -22.24 1.37
C LEU A 142 28.46 -21.67 2.78
N LYS A 143 29.27 -20.62 2.92
CA LYS A 143 29.52 -19.96 4.21
C LYS A 143 28.25 -19.38 4.83
N GLU A 144 27.37 -18.81 4.02
CA GLU A 144 26.07 -18.28 4.50
C GLU A 144 25.13 -19.40 4.96
N VAL A 145 25.14 -20.56 4.28
CA VAL A 145 24.38 -21.75 4.71
C VAL A 145 24.90 -22.26 6.05
N GLU A 146 26.22 -22.43 6.19
CA GLU A 146 26.84 -22.89 7.44
C GLU A 146 26.54 -21.94 8.61
N ALA A 147 26.69 -20.62 8.39
CA ALA A 147 26.40 -19.61 9.39
C ALA A 147 24.91 -19.63 9.80
N ALA A 148 24.00 -19.76 8.85
CA ALA A 148 22.56 -19.81 9.13
C ALA A 148 22.15 -21.08 9.90
N VAL A 149 22.73 -22.24 9.55
CA VAL A 149 22.46 -23.49 10.25
C VAL A 149 22.99 -23.41 11.70
N GLN A 150 24.18 -22.84 11.91
CA GLN A 150 24.72 -22.60 13.26
C GLN A 150 23.86 -21.61 14.07
N GLU A 151 23.39 -20.53 13.45
CA GLU A 151 22.51 -19.53 14.08
C GLU A 151 21.22 -20.17 14.63
N ILE A 152 20.63 -21.11 13.89
CA ILE A 152 19.37 -21.76 14.31
C ILE A 152 19.60 -22.87 15.35
N LEU A 153 20.70 -23.63 15.26
CA LEU A 153 21.01 -24.75 16.15
C LEU A 153 21.57 -24.33 17.52
N SER A 154 22.01 -23.07 17.68
CA SER A 154 22.47 -22.55 18.98
C SER A 154 21.32 -22.46 20.02
N PRO A 155 21.38 -23.15 21.19
CA PRO A 155 20.25 -23.23 22.13
C PRO A 155 19.99 -21.99 23.00
N LEU A 156 20.86 -20.98 22.94
CA LEU A 156 20.85 -19.84 23.87
C LEU A 156 21.18 -18.56 23.10
N SER A 157 20.16 -17.92 22.54
CA SER A 157 20.18 -16.48 22.23
C SER A 157 18.75 -16.00 22.12
N ALA A 158 18.25 -15.40 23.20
CA ALA A 158 17.30 -14.30 23.04
C ALA A 158 17.91 -13.28 22.07
N PRO A 159 17.12 -12.55 21.26
CA PRO A 159 17.68 -11.63 20.28
C PRO A 159 18.31 -10.44 21.03
N GLU A 160 19.60 -10.56 21.37
CA GLU A 160 20.42 -9.41 21.71
C GLU A 160 20.62 -8.59 20.43
N LEU A 161 19.97 -7.45 20.41
CA LEU A 161 20.27 -6.31 19.56
C LEU A 161 21.71 -5.84 19.85
N ASN A 162 22.71 -6.53 19.32
CA ASN A 162 24.09 -6.07 19.35
C ASN A 162 24.60 -5.84 17.92
N LYS A 163 24.63 -4.54 17.59
CA LYS A 163 25.54 -3.83 16.68
C LYS A 163 26.04 -4.62 15.46
N LEU A 164 25.42 -4.31 14.32
CA LEU A 164 26.00 -4.52 12.99
C LEU A 164 27.46 -4.00 12.96
N PRO A 165 28.46 -4.81 12.56
CA PRO A 165 29.77 -4.30 12.24
C PRO A 165 29.66 -3.38 11.03
N THR A 166 30.18 -2.17 11.19
CA THR A 166 30.33 -1.17 10.13
C THR A 166 31.35 -1.66 9.11
N THR A 167 30.91 -2.47 8.14
CA THR A 167 31.67 -2.65 6.90
C THR A 167 31.37 -1.49 5.98
N THR A 168 32.39 -0.67 5.80
CA THR A 168 32.52 0.42 4.85
C THR A 168 32.45 -0.12 3.41
N ASN A 169 31.25 -0.42 2.94
CA ASN A 169 30.86 -0.43 1.52
C ASN A 169 29.37 -0.78 1.42
N ARG A 170 28.50 0.12 1.92
CA ARG A 170 27.09 0.09 1.53
C ARG A 170 27.02 0.56 0.08
N GLU A 171 27.07 -0.38 -0.85
CA GLU A 171 26.62 -0.13 -2.22
C GLU A 171 25.24 0.53 -2.14
N ARG A 172 25.19 1.78 -2.63
CA ARG A 172 23.99 2.61 -2.63
C ARG A 172 22.90 1.86 -3.41
N LEU A 173 21.94 1.30 -2.68
CA LEU A 173 20.68 0.80 -3.21
C LEU A 173 20.09 1.86 -4.16
N LYS A 174 20.17 1.62 -5.48
CA LYS A 174 19.43 2.41 -6.46
C LYS A 174 17.94 2.20 -6.15
N LYS A 175 17.24 3.27 -5.78
CA LYS A 175 15.80 3.26 -5.53
C LYS A 175 15.08 2.80 -6.81
N PHE A 176 14.72 1.52 -6.88
CA PHE A 176 13.79 1.05 -7.91
C PHE A 176 12.37 1.42 -7.51
N ARG A 177 11.59 1.85 -8.52
CA ARG A 177 10.17 2.15 -8.39
C ARG A 177 9.43 0.93 -7.84
N LYS A 178 8.58 1.17 -6.85
CA LYS A 178 7.71 0.15 -6.26
C LYS A 178 6.67 -0.26 -7.31
N LEU A 179 6.59 -1.55 -7.64
CA LEU A 179 5.63 -2.07 -8.62
C LEU A 179 4.18 -1.86 -8.13
N LYS A 180 3.29 -1.46 -9.05
CA LYS A 180 1.86 -1.29 -8.80
C LYS A 180 1.14 -2.64 -8.82
N LYS A 181 0.04 -2.76 -8.07
CA LYS A 181 -0.76 -4.00 -7.97
C LYS A 181 -1.30 -4.49 -9.33
N VAL A 182 -1.47 -3.58 -10.30
CA VAL A 182 -1.91 -3.89 -11.66
C VAL A 182 -0.78 -4.54 -12.49
N GLU A 183 0.48 -4.23 -12.16
CA GLU A 183 1.67 -4.73 -12.88
C GLU A 183 2.02 -6.18 -12.49
N ILE A 184 1.39 -6.73 -11.45
CA ILE A 184 1.55 -8.14 -11.02
C ILE A 184 0.33 -9.02 -11.36
N SER A 185 -0.75 -8.45 -11.90
CA SER A 185 -2.03 -9.15 -12.06
C SER A 185 -2.35 -9.64 -13.48
N THR A 186 -1.44 -9.49 -14.44
CA THR A 186 -1.66 -9.93 -15.83
C THR A 186 -0.34 -10.45 -16.40
N PRO A 187 -0.27 -11.72 -16.85
CA PRO A 187 -1.31 -12.45 -17.58
C PRO A 187 -1.77 -13.77 -16.93
N CYS A 188 -1.86 -13.88 -15.61
CA CYS A 188 -2.36 -15.10 -14.96
C CYS A 188 -3.86 -14.92 -14.64
N LEU A 189 -4.72 -15.71 -15.30
CA LEU A 189 -6.18 -15.80 -15.16
C LEU A 189 -6.64 -16.20 -13.74
N PHE A 190 -6.24 -15.47 -12.70
CA PHE A 190 -6.69 -15.69 -11.33
C PHE A 190 -7.87 -14.78 -11.01
N SER A 191 -9.06 -15.37 -10.89
CA SER A 191 -10.22 -14.75 -10.27
C SER A 191 -10.08 -14.86 -8.74
N HIS A 192 -9.95 -13.73 -8.06
CA HIS A 192 -10.00 -13.68 -6.60
C HIS A 192 -11.44 -13.90 -6.13
N VAL A 193 -11.77 -15.13 -5.70
CA VAL A 193 -13.04 -15.42 -5.02
C VAL A 193 -12.95 -14.91 -3.59
N THR A 194 -13.64 -13.80 -3.29
CA THR A 194 -13.64 -13.16 -1.95
C THR A 194 -14.79 -13.60 -1.05
N SER A 195 -15.68 -14.46 -1.53
CA SER A 195 -16.72 -15.10 -0.72
C SER A 195 -17.25 -16.35 -1.40
N ILE A 196 -17.31 -17.47 -0.68
CA ILE A 196 -17.99 -18.70 -1.12
C ILE A 196 -19.45 -18.56 -0.69
N THR A 197 -20.34 -18.22 -1.60
CA THR A 197 -21.77 -18.44 -1.39
C THR A 197 -22.08 -19.91 -1.61
N SER A 198 -23.04 -20.47 -0.87
CA SER A 198 -23.45 -21.89 -0.86
C SER A 198 -23.90 -22.46 -2.22
N ALA A 199 -23.85 -21.67 -3.30
CA ALA A 199 -24.26 -22.03 -4.64
C ALA A 199 -23.10 -22.57 -5.52
N THR A 200 -21.93 -22.88 -4.94
CA THR A 200 -20.78 -23.44 -5.68
C THR A 200 -20.40 -24.85 -5.24
N GLN A 201 -21.36 -25.62 -4.74
CA GLN A 201 -21.29 -27.08 -4.75
C GLN A 201 -22.32 -27.59 -5.76
N MET A 202 -21.89 -28.58 -6.53
CA MET A 202 -22.58 -29.25 -7.65
C MET A 202 -22.29 -28.64 -9.02
N GLY A 203 -21.26 -29.19 -9.66
CA GLY A 203 -21.03 -29.05 -11.09
C GLY A 203 -21.98 -29.94 -11.90
N GLU A 204 -22.34 -29.38 -13.05
CA GLU A 204 -22.74 -29.98 -14.34
C GLU A 204 -23.98 -30.87 -14.46
N GLY A 205 -24.85 -30.46 -15.40
CA GLY A 205 -25.91 -31.28 -15.98
C GLY A 205 -26.97 -30.45 -16.73
N GLU A 206 -26.85 -30.37 -18.06
CA GLU A 206 -27.90 -29.87 -18.95
C GLU A 206 -29.19 -30.72 -18.85
N LYS A 207 -30.38 -30.08 -18.80
CA LYS A 207 -31.54 -30.23 -19.73
C LYS A 207 -32.92 -29.93 -19.11
N SER A 208 -33.67 -29.13 -19.89
CA SER A 208 -35.12 -29.17 -20.20
C SER A 208 -36.22 -29.08 -19.12
N LYS A 209 -37.07 -28.04 -19.31
CA LYS A 209 -38.54 -27.94 -19.19
C LYS A 209 -39.28 -28.92 -18.24
N THR A 210 -40.02 -28.41 -17.25
CA THR A 210 -41.51 -28.29 -17.25
C THR A 210 -42.08 -27.84 -15.88
N LYS A 211 -43.25 -27.18 -15.94
CA LYS A 211 -44.18 -26.83 -14.85
C LYS A 211 -44.58 -28.03 -13.98
N LYS A 212 -44.76 -27.84 -12.66
CA LYS A 212 -46.05 -28.00 -11.95
C LYS A 212 -45.98 -27.68 -10.46
N ASP A 213 -47.16 -27.34 -9.97
CA ASP A 213 -47.54 -26.88 -8.63
C ASP A 213 -47.40 -27.89 -7.49
N LYS A 214 -47.59 -27.34 -6.28
CA LYS A 214 -48.33 -27.86 -5.11
C LYS A 214 -47.58 -28.52 -3.94
N GLU A 215 -47.75 -27.81 -2.82
CA GLU A 215 -48.26 -28.27 -1.51
C GLU A 215 -47.51 -29.29 -0.64
N LYS A 216 -47.15 -28.79 0.55
CA LYS A 216 -47.40 -29.31 1.91
C LYS A 216 -47.15 -30.80 2.21
N GLY A 217 -46.27 -31.04 3.19
CA GLY A 217 -46.31 -32.23 4.05
C GLY A 217 -45.06 -32.45 4.90
N LYS A 218 -45.10 -32.04 6.18
CA LYS A 218 -44.45 -32.79 7.29
C LYS A 218 -45.28 -34.08 7.53
N PRO A 219 -44.82 -35.17 8.21
CA PRO A 219 -43.92 -35.14 9.38
C PRO A 219 -43.02 -36.40 9.66
N LEU A 220 -42.27 -36.31 10.78
CA LEU A 220 -41.93 -37.33 11.81
C LEU A 220 -40.81 -38.39 11.62
N ASN A 221 -39.80 -38.21 12.50
CA ASN A 221 -39.10 -39.14 13.41
C ASN A 221 -38.45 -40.45 12.94
N GLY A 222 -37.16 -40.58 13.30
CA GLY A 222 -36.43 -41.84 13.47
C GLY A 222 -35.06 -41.59 14.07
N GLU A 223 -34.90 -41.94 15.36
CA GLU A 223 -33.72 -41.78 16.21
C GLU A 223 -32.51 -42.61 15.74
N LEU A 224 -31.28 -42.18 16.09
CA LEU A 224 -30.29 -43.02 16.79
C LEU A 224 -29.00 -42.23 17.18
N SER A 225 -28.81 -42.14 18.51
CA SER A 225 -27.56 -42.18 19.30
C SER A 225 -26.34 -41.27 19.00
N ARG A 226 -26.23 -40.22 19.83
CA ARG A 226 -25.16 -39.83 20.81
C ARG A 226 -23.81 -40.60 20.83
N PRO A 227 -22.69 -40.02 21.37
CA PRO A 227 -22.65 -38.99 22.42
C PRO A 227 -21.61 -37.85 22.28
N ALA A 228 -21.94 -36.74 22.95
CA ALA A 228 -21.00 -35.71 23.41
C ALA A 228 -20.37 -36.13 24.75
N HIS A 229 -19.19 -35.58 25.11
CA HIS A 229 -19.03 -34.87 26.39
C HIS A 229 -17.60 -34.33 26.69
N ILE A 230 -17.61 -33.12 27.32
CA ILE A 230 -16.76 -32.65 28.44
C ILE A 230 -15.53 -31.76 28.11
N ARG A 231 -15.67 -30.45 28.41
CA ARG A 231 -14.92 -29.58 29.39
C ARG A 231 -14.90 -28.12 28.89
N ARG A 232 -14.94 -27.05 29.70
CA ARG A 232 -15.33 -26.76 31.09
C ARG A 232 -15.16 -25.22 31.18
N ALA A 233 -16.19 -24.50 31.61
CA ALA A 233 -16.11 -23.06 31.84
C ALA A 233 -15.49 -22.78 33.22
N PHE A 234 -14.69 -21.71 33.32
CA PHE A 234 -14.39 -21.06 34.60
C PHE A 234 -14.75 -19.58 34.52
N SER A 235 -15.62 -19.22 35.45
CA SER A 235 -16.05 -17.89 35.86
C SER A 235 -14.96 -17.21 36.70
N MET A 236 -14.83 -15.88 36.61
CA MET A 236 -14.65 -15.01 37.79
C MET A 236 -15.20 -13.61 37.54
N SER A 237 -15.89 -13.13 38.57
CA SER A 237 -16.59 -11.87 38.72
C SER A 237 -15.71 -10.84 39.44
N LYS A 238 -15.82 -9.54 39.08
CA LYS A 238 -15.56 -8.41 40.00
C LYS A 238 -16.57 -7.28 39.74
N ARG A 239 -17.11 -6.76 40.85
CA ARG A 239 -18.24 -5.83 40.98
C ARG A 239 -17.79 -4.35 41.10
N ARG A 240 -18.62 -3.46 40.52
CA ARG A 240 -19.14 -2.13 40.99
C ARG A 240 -18.18 -0.92 41.12
N PRO A 241 -18.67 0.35 41.12
CA PRO A 241 -20.05 0.80 41.36
C PRO A 241 -20.66 1.83 40.36
N ASP A 242 -21.83 2.28 40.78
CA ASP A 242 -23.04 2.83 40.16
C ASP A 242 -23.06 4.36 39.92
N ARG A 243 -24.17 4.84 39.31
CA ARG A 243 -24.66 6.21 39.03
C ARG A 243 -24.42 6.69 37.60
N GLY A 244 -25.42 7.03 36.78
CA GLY A 244 -26.87 7.07 36.93
C GLY A 244 -27.40 7.86 35.74
N VAL A 245 -28.29 7.28 34.91
CA VAL A 245 -29.04 8.04 33.90
C VAL A 245 -30.47 7.53 33.90
N VAL A 246 -31.36 8.49 34.13
CA VAL A 246 -32.81 8.38 34.17
C VAL A 246 -33.34 7.97 32.80
N ALA A 247 -34.21 6.96 32.79
CA ALA A 247 -35.02 6.60 31.64
C ALA A 247 -36.13 7.63 31.44
N GLY A 248 -36.41 8.00 30.19
CA GLY A 248 -37.49 8.92 29.86
C GLY A 248 -37.73 9.00 28.36
N GLU A 249 -38.57 8.09 27.89
CA GLU A 249 -39.54 8.30 26.80
C GLU A 249 -39.05 8.26 25.34
N SER A 250 -39.30 7.09 24.76
CA SER A 250 -39.67 6.95 23.36
C SER A 250 -40.95 7.72 23.06
N MET A 251 -40.89 8.67 22.13
CA MET A 251 -42.05 9.07 21.35
C MET A 251 -41.73 8.90 19.87
N ALA A 252 -42.51 8.01 19.26
CA ALA A 252 -42.60 7.86 17.82
C ALA A 252 -43.13 9.17 17.22
N GLY A 253 -42.29 9.86 16.45
CA GLY A 253 -42.69 10.94 15.57
C GLY A 253 -42.38 10.52 14.14
N ALA A 254 -43.42 10.13 13.41
CA ALA A 254 -43.37 9.98 11.97
C ALA A 254 -42.85 11.27 11.33
N THR A 255 -41.75 11.22 10.58
CA THR A 255 -41.43 12.25 9.58
C THR A 255 -40.75 11.62 8.39
N ASP A 256 -41.53 11.55 7.32
CA ASP A 256 -41.17 11.91 5.96
C ASP A 256 -39.97 11.20 5.31
N GLY A 257 -40.32 10.33 4.36
CA GLY A 257 -39.46 9.85 3.28
C GLY A 257 -39.10 10.98 2.30
N GLY A 258 -38.49 12.03 2.82
CA GLY A 258 -38.07 13.23 2.11
C GLY A 258 -36.78 12.98 1.34
N ASN A 259 -36.88 13.16 0.03
CA ASN A 259 -35.84 13.09 -0.97
C ASN A 259 -34.67 14.07 -0.68
N ARG A 260 -33.69 13.69 0.16
CA ARG A 260 -32.52 14.56 0.44
C ARG A 260 -31.47 14.44 -0.66
N CYS A 261 -31.56 15.30 -1.67
CA CYS A 261 -30.38 15.71 -2.45
C CYS A 261 -29.53 16.61 -1.55
N SER A 262 -28.44 16.08 -0.99
CA SER A 262 -27.44 16.88 -0.28
C SER A 262 -26.48 17.49 -1.30
N ALA A 263 -26.34 18.80 -1.25
CA ALA A 263 -25.39 19.52 -2.08
C ALA A 263 -23.98 19.29 -1.54
N PHE A 264 -22.97 19.20 -2.42
CA PHE A 264 -21.60 18.89 -1.99
C PHE A 264 -20.54 19.74 -2.67
N ILE A 265 -19.41 19.92 -1.97
CA ILE A 265 -18.17 20.48 -2.49
C ILE A 265 -17.24 19.33 -2.83
N LEU A 266 -16.70 19.31 -4.06
CA LEU A 266 -15.63 18.40 -4.45
C LEU A 266 -14.29 19.10 -4.20
N LEU A 267 -13.50 18.61 -3.25
CA LEU A 267 -12.19 19.16 -2.90
C LEU A 267 -11.07 18.21 -3.33
N THR A 268 -10.23 18.68 -4.26
CA THR A 268 -9.00 18.00 -4.69
C THR A 268 -7.80 18.64 -4.00
N LEU A 269 -7.13 17.87 -3.15
CA LEU A 269 -5.90 18.26 -2.45
C LEU A 269 -4.69 17.72 -3.21
N VAL A 270 -3.71 18.58 -3.49
CA VAL A 270 -2.46 18.19 -4.16
C VAL A 270 -1.27 18.65 -3.33
N ARG A 271 -0.33 17.76 -3.07
CA ARG A 271 0.96 18.15 -2.48
C ARG A 271 1.84 18.81 -3.55
N HIS A 272 2.60 19.84 -3.19
CA HIS A 272 3.60 20.43 -4.08
C HIS A 272 4.58 19.38 -4.69
N GLY A 273 5.17 19.71 -5.85
CA GLY A 273 6.22 18.93 -6.50
C GLY A 273 7.50 18.81 -5.68
N GLU A 274 8.41 17.91 -6.08
CA GLU A 274 9.70 17.75 -5.40
C GLU A 274 10.51 19.07 -5.33
N THR A 275 11.21 19.27 -4.21
CA THR A 275 12.26 20.29 -4.07
C THR A 275 13.62 19.62 -3.80
N PRO A 276 14.75 20.33 -3.97
CA PRO A 276 16.07 19.81 -3.59
C PRO A 276 16.13 19.28 -2.15
N GLU A 277 15.46 19.96 -1.21
CA GLU A 277 15.39 19.57 0.20
C GLU A 277 14.56 18.30 0.40
N ASN A 278 13.48 18.08 -0.38
CA ASN A 278 12.77 16.80 -0.35
C ASN A 278 13.69 15.65 -0.77
N LYS A 279 14.43 15.84 -1.86
CA LYS A 279 15.38 14.85 -2.39
C LYS A 279 16.49 14.54 -1.37
N ALA A 280 16.97 15.57 -0.67
CA ALA A 280 17.97 15.46 0.39
C ALA A 280 17.41 14.98 1.75
N ASN A 281 16.10 14.75 1.88
CA ASN A 281 15.43 14.44 3.15
C ASN A 281 15.67 15.51 4.24
N ILE A 282 15.65 16.77 3.87
CA ILE A 282 15.75 17.94 4.74
C ILE A 282 14.35 18.43 5.11
N ILE A 283 14.16 18.79 6.38
CA ILE A 283 12.92 19.38 6.90
C ILE A 283 12.80 20.81 6.37
N GLN A 284 11.72 21.11 5.65
CA GLN A 284 11.51 22.43 5.04
C GLN A 284 10.65 23.36 5.88
N GLY A 285 9.59 22.83 6.50
CA GLY A 285 8.59 23.63 7.19
C GLY A 285 8.12 24.83 6.36
N GLN A 286 8.23 26.02 6.92
CA GLN A 286 7.78 27.27 6.29
C GLN A 286 8.89 28.01 5.54
N THR A 287 10.11 27.48 5.50
CA THR A 287 11.18 28.00 4.63
C THR A 287 10.73 27.99 3.16
N ASP A 288 10.91 29.10 2.47
CA ASP A 288 10.39 29.32 1.12
C ASP A 288 11.33 28.80 0.03
N THR A 289 11.19 27.52 -0.30
CA THR A 289 12.02 26.77 -1.25
C THR A 289 11.37 26.67 -2.64
N LEU A 290 12.20 26.48 -3.66
CA LEU A 290 11.77 26.29 -5.06
C LEU A 290 11.59 24.81 -5.40
N LEU A 291 10.81 24.52 -6.44
CA LEU A 291 10.75 23.18 -7.03
C LEU A 291 12.09 22.82 -7.68
N SER A 292 12.44 21.53 -7.67
CA SER A 292 13.47 20.98 -8.56
C SER A 292 12.92 20.85 -9.99
N ASP A 293 13.79 20.61 -10.96
CA ASP A 293 13.36 20.32 -12.35
C ASP A 293 12.40 19.13 -12.40
N GLU A 294 12.70 18.09 -11.63
CA GLU A 294 11.84 16.93 -11.42
C GLU A 294 10.50 17.34 -10.79
N GLY A 295 10.50 18.24 -9.80
CA GLY A 295 9.28 18.76 -9.20
C GLY A 295 8.40 19.55 -10.16
N ILE A 296 8.99 20.29 -11.09
CA ILE A 296 8.27 20.99 -12.16
C ILE A 296 7.61 19.96 -13.09
N GLU A 297 8.34 18.91 -13.48
CA GLU A 297 7.79 17.88 -14.36
C GLU A 297 6.65 17.10 -13.70
N GLN A 298 6.81 16.74 -12.43
CA GLN A 298 5.74 16.15 -11.63
C GLN A 298 4.48 17.03 -11.61
N ALA A 299 4.64 18.35 -11.48
CA ALA A 299 3.52 19.29 -11.48
C ALA A 299 2.82 19.35 -12.84
N ARG A 300 3.57 19.27 -13.95
CA ARG A 300 3.00 19.18 -15.30
C ARG A 300 2.24 17.90 -15.54
N LEU A 301 2.77 16.76 -15.09
CA LEU A 301 2.08 15.47 -15.16
C LEU A 301 0.78 15.49 -14.35
N ALA A 302 0.78 16.12 -13.17
CA ALA A 302 -0.44 16.34 -12.40
C ALA A 302 -1.43 17.24 -13.14
N GLY A 303 -0.93 18.29 -13.82
CA GLY A 303 -1.71 19.14 -14.71
C GLY A 303 -2.39 18.36 -15.83
N ASN A 304 -1.64 17.50 -16.54
CA ASN A 304 -2.20 16.63 -17.58
C ASN A 304 -3.29 15.69 -17.02
N LYS A 305 -3.14 15.19 -15.80
CA LYS A 305 -4.14 14.33 -15.15
C LYS A 305 -5.42 15.07 -14.77
N LEU A 306 -5.32 16.39 -14.56
CA LEU A 306 -6.41 17.28 -14.17
C LEU A 306 -6.83 18.22 -15.30
N ASN A 307 -6.46 17.92 -16.54
CA ASN A 307 -6.62 18.81 -17.69
C ASN A 307 -8.10 19.11 -17.99
N ASP A 308 -8.98 18.12 -17.83
CA ASP A 308 -10.40 18.19 -18.19
C ASP A 308 -11.31 18.45 -16.97
N GLU A 309 -10.72 18.73 -15.81
CA GLU A 309 -11.47 19.08 -14.59
C GLU A 309 -11.83 20.58 -14.63
N LYS A 310 -13.13 20.88 -14.60
CA LYS A 310 -13.59 22.28 -14.49
C LYS A 310 -13.57 22.71 -13.02
N PHE A 311 -12.50 23.37 -12.60
CA PHE A 311 -12.40 23.94 -11.27
C PHE A 311 -13.21 25.26 -11.18
N SER A 312 -13.94 25.43 -10.09
CA SER A 312 -14.60 26.70 -9.77
C SER A 312 -13.77 27.58 -8.85
N HIS A 313 -12.88 26.98 -8.05
CA HIS A 313 -11.97 27.72 -7.15
C HIS A 313 -10.62 27.01 -7.08
N ILE A 314 -9.55 27.79 -6.97
CA ILE A 314 -8.19 27.29 -6.78
C ILE A 314 -7.52 28.02 -5.63
N PHE A 315 -7.03 27.24 -4.68
CA PHE A 315 -6.26 27.74 -3.56
C PHE A 315 -4.85 27.16 -3.59
N SER A 316 -3.87 27.95 -3.17
CA SER A 316 -2.51 27.49 -2.95
C SER A 316 -1.98 28.05 -1.63
N SER A 317 -1.10 27.31 -0.98
CA SER A 317 -0.16 27.97 -0.06
C SER A 317 0.65 29.02 -0.82
N ASP A 318 0.92 30.12 -0.14
CA ASP A 318 1.78 31.23 -0.58
C ASP A 318 3.28 30.87 -0.67
N LEU A 319 3.71 29.68 -0.22
CA LEU A 319 5.09 29.21 -0.40
C LEU A 319 5.33 28.85 -1.87
N LYS A 320 6.46 29.30 -2.42
CA LYS A 320 6.79 29.24 -3.85
C LYS A 320 6.64 27.85 -4.45
N ARG A 321 7.08 26.79 -3.76
CA ARG A 321 6.91 25.40 -4.22
C ARG A 321 5.44 25.01 -4.45
N ALA A 322 4.52 25.44 -3.59
CA ALA A 322 3.09 25.15 -3.73
C ALA A 322 2.49 26.01 -4.84
N ARG A 323 2.77 27.33 -4.82
CA ARG A 323 2.30 28.24 -5.86
C ARG A 323 2.74 27.80 -7.25
N LYS A 324 4.03 27.48 -7.41
CA LYS A 324 4.58 27.02 -8.68
C LYS A 324 3.94 25.71 -9.15
N THR A 325 3.63 24.80 -8.22
CA THR A 325 2.91 23.57 -8.56
C THR A 325 1.51 23.88 -9.07
N ALA A 326 0.77 24.78 -8.41
CA ALA A 326 -0.56 25.20 -8.84
C ALA A 326 -0.54 25.87 -10.24
N GLU A 327 0.43 26.76 -10.47
CA GLU A 327 0.64 27.40 -11.78
C GLU A 327 0.84 26.36 -12.90
N GLU A 328 1.72 25.38 -12.71
CA GLU A 328 1.99 24.37 -13.73
C GLU A 328 0.80 23.41 -13.95
N ILE A 329 0.01 23.12 -12.91
CA ILE A 329 -1.24 22.34 -13.06
C ILE A 329 -2.22 23.10 -13.94
N ILE A 330 -2.42 24.40 -13.71
CA ILE A 330 -3.44 25.19 -14.40
C ILE A 330 -3.05 25.59 -15.81
N LYS A 331 -1.75 25.75 -16.09
CA LYS A 331 -1.27 25.87 -17.47
C LYS A 331 -1.65 24.68 -18.36
N LYS A 332 -1.90 23.51 -17.79
CA LYS A 332 -2.30 22.29 -18.52
C LYS A 332 -3.81 22.04 -18.49
N ASN A 333 -4.58 22.88 -17.81
CA ASN A 333 -6.03 22.72 -17.71
C ASN A 333 -6.73 23.36 -18.91
N ASN A 334 -7.55 22.58 -19.61
CA ASN A 334 -8.27 22.98 -20.81
C ASN A 334 -9.57 23.73 -20.48
N CYS A 335 -10.13 23.51 -19.30
CA CYS A 335 -11.46 24.02 -18.93
C CYS A 335 -11.44 25.40 -18.28
N CYS A 336 -10.36 25.73 -17.56
CA CYS A 336 -10.23 26.95 -16.78
C CYS A 336 -8.76 27.46 -16.71
N PRO A 337 -8.08 27.68 -17.85
CA PRO A 337 -6.66 28.07 -17.87
C PRO A 337 -6.36 29.44 -17.25
N HIS A 338 -7.37 30.30 -17.07
CA HIS A 338 -7.24 31.67 -16.56
C HIS A 338 -7.89 31.88 -15.19
N ILE A 339 -8.33 30.81 -14.53
CA ILE A 339 -8.88 30.94 -13.18
C ILE A 339 -7.80 31.45 -12.21
N ASN A 340 -8.19 32.39 -11.35
CA ASN A 340 -7.27 32.97 -10.40
C ASN A 340 -6.87 31.94 -9.33
N ILE A 341 -5.57 31.90 -9.00
CA ILE A 341 -5.05 31.12 -7.87
C ILE A 341 -5.08 32.01 -6.63
N VAL A 342 -5.91 31.66 -5.66
CA VAL A 342 -6.01 32.37 -4.38
C VAL A 342 -4.96 31.83 -3.43
N GLU A 343 -3.98 32.66 -3.06
CA GLU A 343 -2.99 32.31 -2.06
C GLU A 343 -3.58 32.42 -0.65
N ASP A 344 -3.38 31.38 0.17
CA ASP A 344 -3.85 31.33 1.56
C ASP A 344 -2.72 30.81 2.47
N SER A 345 -2.25 31.66 3.39
CA SER A 345 -1.18 31.33 4.34
C SER A 345 -1.58 30.21 5.31
N ARG A 346 -2.88 29.95 5.50
CA ARG A 346 -3.37 28.81 6.29
C ARG A 346 -3.07 27.48 5.64
N LEU A 347 -2.77 27.45 4.34
CA LEU A 347 -2.37 26.24 3.62
C LEU A 347 -0.87 25.91 3.76
N ARG A 348 -0.07 26.71 4.47
CA ARG A 348 1.38 26.47 4.67
C ARG A 348 1.66 25.11 5.33
N GLU A 349 2.88 24.62 5.15
CA GLU A 349 3.34 23.43 5.87
C GLU A 349 3.37 23.67 7.39
N ARG A 350 3.46 22.59 8.17
CA ARG A 350 3.79 22.66 9.58
C ARG A 350 5.04 23.52 9.78
N GLY A 351 4.99 24.50 10.68
CA GLY A 351 6.20 25.21 11.12
C GLY A 351 7.13 24.26 11.90
N TYR A 352 8.40 24.17 11.51
CA TYR A 352 9.38 23.32 12.23
C TYR A 352 10.42 24.13 13.02
N GLY A 353 10.32 25.46 13.05
CA GLY A 353 11.17 26.32 13.87
C GLY A 353 12.66 26.02 13.66
N GLU A 354 13.39 25.80 14.75
CA GLU A 354 14.83 25.49 14.70
C GLU A 354 15.20 24.20 13.94
N ALA A 355 14.22 23.34 13.64
CA ALA A 355 14.45 22.11 12.88
C ALA A 355 14.32 22.30 11.37
N GLU A 356 13.97 23.49 10.87
CA GLU A 356 14.02 23.78 9.43
C GLU A 356 15.48 23.80 8.93
N GLY A 357 15.72 23.20 7.76
CA GLY A 357 17.07 22.99 7.21
C GLY A 357 17.80 21.78 7.79
N VAL A 358 17.27 21.13 8.82
CA VAL A 358 17.86 19.95 9.45
C VAL A 358 17.45 18.67 8.71
N SER A 359 18.32 17.66 8.68
CA SER A 359 17.97 16.36 8.08
C SER A 359 16.87 15.64 8.87
N ASN A 360 16.03 14.85 8.19
CA ASN A 360 14.96 14.08 8.82
C ASN A 360 15.50 13.12 9.90
N GLN A 361 16.70 12.57 9.68
CA GLN A 361 17.39 11.74 10.68
C GLN A 361 17.74 12.54 11.93
N ARG A 362 18.31 13.74 11.79
CA ARG A 362 18.62 14.58 12.94
C ARG A 362 17.36 15.08 13.64
N PHE A 363 16.29 15.40 12.92
CA PHE A 363 14.99 15.72 13.54
C PHE A 363 14.44 14.57 14.39
N LYS A 364 14.54 13.31 13.91
CA LYS A 364 14.20 12.13 14.72
C LYS A 364 15.06 12.03 15.98
N GLN A 365 16.35 12.32 15.86
CA GLN A 365 17.26 12.32 17.00
C GLN A 365 16.87 13.42 18.01
N MET A 366 16.54 14.64 17.56
CA MET A 366 16.08 15.71 18.46
C MET A 366 14.85 15.29 19.27
N ALA A 367 13.92 14.53 18.67
CA ALA A 367 12.77 13.99 19.38
C ALA A 367 13.18 12.99 20.48
N VAL A 368 14.13 12.09 20.16
CA VAL A 368 14.70 11.13 21.12
C VAL A 368 15.45 11.84 22.24
N ASP A 369 16.27 12.84 21.92
CA ASP A 369 17.03 13.66 22.87
C ASP A 369 16.09 14.37 23.88
N ASN A 370 14.86 14.68 23.46
CA ASN A 370 13.82 15.27 24.30
C ASN A 370 12.88 14.23 24.95
N ASN A 371 13.13 12.93 24.80
CA ASN A 371 12.28 11.83 25.29
C ASN A 371 10.82 11.87 24.78
N VAL A 372 10.60 12.34 23.55
CA VAL A 372 9.27 12.43 22.93
C VAL A 372 9.24 11.62 21.62
N LYS A 373 8.08 11.04 21.28
CA LYS A 373 7.89 10.40 19.98
C LYS A 373 7.96 11.43 18.86
N THR A 374 8.59 11.08 17.72
CA THR A 374 8.77 12.00 16.58
C THR A 374 7.46 12.60 16.06
N ASN A 375 6.35 11.87 16.15
CA ASN A 375 5.04 12.34 15.66
C ASN A 375 4.34 13.36 16.59
N THR A 376 4.75 13.43 17.86
CA THR A 376 4.24 14.40 18.85
C THR A 376 5.27 15.46 19.21
N PHE A 377 6.53 15.27 18.80
CA PHE A 377 7.61 16.22 19.04
C PHE A 377 7.34 17.55 18.32
N THR A 378 7.56 18.64 19.05
CA THR A 378 7.51 20.01 18.54
C THR A 378 8.85 20.68 18.87
N PRO A 379 9.68 20.99 17.85
CA PRO A 379 10.95 21.70 18.04
C PRO A 379 10.71 23.13 18.52
N LYS A 380 11.73 23.78 19.09
CA LYS A 380 11.60 25.15 19.58
C LYS A 380 11.24 26.10 18.42
N GLY A 381 10.23 26.96 18.65
CA GLY A 381 9.70 27.86 17.62
C GLY A 381 8.92 27.16 16.50
N GLY A 382 8.68 25.85 16.62
CA GLY A 382 7.84 25.09 15.69
C GLY A 382 6.36 25.13 16.09
N GLU A 383 5.52 24.75 15.13
CA GLU A 383 4.08 24.65 15.29
C GLU A 383 3.71 23.27 15.87
N THR A 384 2.84 23.27 16.88
CA THR A 384 2.28 22.06 17.47
C THR A 384 1.28 21.38 16.52
N ILE A 385 0.97 20.11 16.79
CA ILE A 385 -0.07 19.40 16.02
C ILE A 385 -1.46 20.01 16.22
N ALA A 386 -1.71 20.59 17.39
CA ALA A 386 -2.99 21.24 17.70
C ALA A 386 -3.17 22.54 16.90
N GLU A 387 -2.15 23.40 16.85
CA GLU A 387 -2.17 24.64 16.06
C GLU A 387 -2.33 24.34 14.57
N LEU A 388 -1.59 23.34 14.05
CA LEU A 388 -1.71 22.90 12.66
C LEU A 388 -3.12 22.37 12.35
N LYS A 389 -3.72 21.60 13.28
CA LYS A 389 -5.10 21.11 13.16
C LYS A 389 -6.08 22.27 13.14
N GLU A 390 -5.97 23.21 14.08
CA GLU A 390 -6.83 24.39 14.15
C GLU A 390 -6.77 25.21 12.86
N ARG A 391 -5.57 25.41 12.32
CA ARG A 391 -5.36 26.12 11.05
C ARG A 391 -6.01 25.39 9.87
N ALA A 392 -5.87 24.07 9.79
CA ALA A 392 -6.53 23.26 8.78
C ALA A 392 -8.07 23.30 8.89
N SER A 393 -8.61 23.23 10.11
CA SER A 393 -10.05 23.36 10.37
C SER A 393 -10.58 24.74 10.00
N LYS A 394 -9.85 25.82 10.33
CA LYS A 394 -10.21 27.19 9.94
C LYS A 394 -10.28 27.37 8.43
N PHE A 395 -9.30 26.84 7.69
CA PHE A 395 -9.33 26.85 6.23
C PHE A 395 -10.57 26.12 5.69
N LEU A 396 -10.83 24.90 6.17
CA LEU A 396 -11.98 24.09 5.72
C LEU A 396 -13.32 24.79 6.00
N ASN A 397 -13.48 25.36 7.19
CA ASN A 397 -14.71 26.06 7.56
C ASN A 397 -14.91 27.34 6.74
N SER A 398 -13.85 28.12 6.49
CA SER A 398 -13.94 29.30 5.61
C SER A 398 -14.30 28.90 4.19
N LEU A 399 -13.68 27.85 3.63
CA LEU A 399 -13.99 27.34 2.30
C LEU A 399 -15.48 26.96 2.18
N ILE A 400 -15.99 26.20 3.16
CA ILE A 400 -17.39 25.78 3.20
C ILE A 400 -18.32 27.01 3.31
N HIS A 401 -17.97 27.99 4.13
CA HIS A 401 -18.77 29.20 4.31
C HIS A 401 -18.78 30.07 3.04
N GLU A 402 -17.63 30.28 2.41
CA GLU A 402 -17.50 31.07 1.17
C GLU A 402 -18.31 30.48 0.02
N ILE A 403 -18.19 29.17 -0.22
CA ILE A 403 -18.96 28.49 -1.25
C ILE A 403 -20.44 28.39 -0.85
N GLY A 404 -20.73 28.11 0.42
CA GLY A 404 -22.10 28.02 0.91
C GLY A 404 -22.87 29.35 0.84
N THR A 405 -22.20 30.49 1.01
CA THR A 405 -22.84 31.82 0.97
C THR A 405 -23.05 32.33 -0.47
N SER A 406 -22.05 32.20 -1.33
CA SER A 406 -22.12 32.61 -2.75
C SER A 406 -23.27 31.93 -3.53
N HIS A 407 -23.63 30.70 -3.19
CA HIS A 407 -24.77 30.01 -3.81
C HIS A 407 -26.16 30.40 -3.24
N CYS A 408 -26.24 31.17 -2.16
CA CYS A 408 -27.52 31.69 -1.64
C CYS A 408 -27.91 33.05 -2.19
N SER A 409 -26.96 33.85 -2.68
CA SER A 409 -27.25 35.16 -3.28
C SER A 409 -27.78 35.06 -4.72
N ASN A 410 -27.65 33.89 -5.37
CA ASN A 410 -28.08 33.65 -6.75
C ASN A 410 -29.35 32.79 -6.88
N SER A 411 -30.07 32.48 -5.80
CA SER A 411 -31.33 31.73 -5.87
C SER A 411 -32.55 32.58 -6.26
N GLY A 412 -32.35 33.53 -7.19
CA GLY A 412 -33.35 34.53 -7.55
C GLY A 412 -33.30 35.01 -9.01
N SER A 413 -32.77 34.25 -9.96
CA SER A 413 -33.01 34.41 -11.41
C SER A 413 -32.47 33.19 -12.17
N PRO A 414 -33.17 32.64 -13.18
CA PRO A 414 -32.62 31.59 -14.02
C PRO A 414 -31.55 32.20 -14.94
N ILE A 415 -30.27 31.93 -14.68
CA ILE A 415 -29.22 32.19 -15.65
C ILE A 415 -29.38 31.14 -16.76
N GLN A 416 -30.02 31.53 -17.86
CA GLN A 416 -29.75 30.95 -19.17
C GLN A 416 -28.28 31.16 -19.47
N ASN A 417 -27.50 30.08 -19.50
CA ASN A 417 -26.28 29.99 -20.30
C ASN A 417 -26.05 28.52 -20.61
N ASP A 418 -26.40 28.21 -21.86
CA ASP A 418 -26.28 26.98 -22.63
C ASP A 418 -25.41 25.86 -22.02
N ILE A 419 -26.13 24.86 -21.52
CA ILE A 419 -25.62 23.51 -21.35
C ILE A 419 -25.64 22.86 -22.73
N CYS A 420 -24.50 22.86 -23.42
CA CYS A 420 -24.29 21.99 -24.57
C CYS A 420 -23.55 20.73 -24.08
N PHE A 421 -24.32 19.69 -23.72
CA PHE A 421 -23.78 18.32 -23.63
C PHE A 421 -23.83 17.72 -25.03
N ASN A 422 -22.71 17.76 -25.76
CA ASN A 422 -22.54 16.88 -26.91
C ASN A 422 -22.24 15.47 -26.39
N ASN A 423 -23.30 14.70 -26.16
CA ASN A 423 -23.25 13.26 -26.34
C ASN A 423 -23.39 13.00 -27.84
N GLU A 424 -22.29 12.68 -28.52
CA GLU A 424 -22.38 12.04 -29.83
C GLU A 424 -22.91 10.62 -29.63
N ILE A 425 -24.22 10.46 -29.77
CA ILE A 425 -24.87 9.19 -30.06
C ILE A 425 -24.97 9.10 -31.58
N ILE A 426 -24.18 8.22 -32.17
CA ILE A 426 -24.45 7.68 -33.51
C ILE A 426 -25.78 6.92 -33.41
N ASN A 427 -26.82 7.47 -34.01
CA ASN A 427 -28.12 6.83 -34.13
C ASN A 427 -28.06 5.68 -35.14
N ASP A 428 -28.24 4.45 -34.67
CA ASP A 428 -28.81 3.35 -35.44
C ASP A 428 -30.15 2.99 -34.79
N PRO A 429 -31.31 3.13 -35.46
CA PRO A 429 -32.59 2.92 -34.83
C PRO A 429 -33.03 1.47 -35.01
N GLN A 430 -33.10 0.67 -33.94
CA GLN A 430 -34.22 -0.25 -33.66
C GLN A 430 -34.19 -0.79 -32.21
N THR A 431 -35.40 -0.93 -31.65
CA THR A 431 -35.81 -1.69 -30.44
C THR A 431 -35.79 -1.03 -29.06
N SER A 432 -37.00 -0.57 -28.72
CA SER A 432 -37.70 -0.58 -27.42
C SER A 432 -37.09 -1.36 -26.24
N LYS A 433 -36.94 -0.68 -25.09
CA LYS A 433 -37.85 -0.81 -23.92
C LYS A 433 -37.41 0.11 -22.77
N CYS A 434 -38.44 0.60 -22.10
CA CYS A 434 -38.46 1.54 -20.99
C CYS A 434 -37.95 0.90 -19.69
N GLU A 435 -36.93 1.47 -19.06
CA GLU A 435 -36.68 1.35 -17.61
C GLU A 435 -36.17 2.68 -17.05
N THR A 436 -37.10 3.46 -16.52
CA THR A 436 -36.84 4.76 -15.89
C THR A 436 -36.22 4.57 -14.51
N GLN A 437 -34.90 4.38 -14.44
CA GLN A 437 -34.19 4.49 -13.16
C GLN A 437 -34.06 5.99 -12.79
N LYS A 438 -34.88 6.44 -11.83
CA LYS A 438 -34.73 7.74 -11.17
C LYS A 438 -33.38 7.80 -10.45
N GLN A 439 -32.33 8.27 -11.11
CA GLN A 439 -31.08 8.62 -10.45
C GLN A 439 -31.29 9.86 -9.56
N LYS A 440 -30.97 9.69 -8.28
CA LYS A 440 -31.02 10.73 -7.24
C LYS A 440 -29.96 11.80 -7.56
N GLN A 441 -30.37 12.92 -8.14
CA GLN A 441 -29.45 13.94 -8.64
C GLN A 441 -28.87 14.77 -7.48
N THR A 442 -27.68 14.40 -7.02
CA THR A 442 -26.88 15.20 -6.08
C THR A 442 -26.27 16.39 -6.81
N SER A 443 -26.57 17.62 -6.39
CA SER A 443 -26.01 18.83 -7.01
C SER A 443 -24.61 19.12 -6.46
N GLN A 444 -23.62 19.15 -7.33
CA GLN A 444 -22.27 19.63 -7.02
C GLN A 444 -22.28 21.16 -6.97
N LEU A 445 -21.90 21.74 -5.83
CA LEU A 445 -21.82 23.20 -5.66
C LEU A 445 -20.54 23.75 -6.27
N ALA A 446 -19.41 23.12 -5.96
CA ALA A 446 -18.09 23.58 -6.38
C ALA A 446 -17.14 22.42 -6.64
N ASN A 447 -16.19 22.64 -7.56
CA ASN A 447 -15.01 21.81 -7.75
C ASN A 447 -13.78 22.63 -7.38
N VAL A 448 -13.13 22.29 -6.27
CA VAL A 448 -12.07 23.08 -5.66
C VAL A 448 -10.75 22.34 -5.80
N LEU A 449 -9.73 23.03 -6.30
CA LEU A 449 -8.35 22.58 -6.23
C LEU A 449 -7.64 23.30 -5.08
N ALA A 450 -6.94 22.57 -4.22
CA ALA A 450 -6.12 23.13 -3.16
C ALA A 450 -4.72 22.51 -3.18
N VAL A 451 -3.70 23.33 -3.45
CA VAL A 451 -2.29 22.92 -3.51
C VAL A 451 -1.57 23.31 -2.22
N SER A 452 -1.01 22.32 -1.53
CA SER A 452 -0.45 22.49 -0.19
C SER A 452 0.72 21.51 0.06
N HIS A 453 0.95 21.14 1.31
CA HIS A 453 2.14 20.43 1.79
C HIS A 453 1.78 19.13 2.50
N GLY A 454 2.77 18.27 2.69
CA GLY A 454 2.56 16.90 3.15
C GLY A 454 2.00 16.83 4.57
N GLY A 455 2.55 17.62 5.50
CA GLY A 455 2.09 17.68 6.89
C GLY A 455 0.72 18.31 7.02
N PHE A 456 0.47 19.43 6.34
CA PHE A 456 -0.84 20.09 6.29
C PHE A 456 -1.94 19.16 5.75
N ILE A 457 -1.76 18.58 4.55
CA ILE A 457 -2.75 17.69 3.93
C ILE A 457 -3.04 16.50 4.83
N ARG A 458 -2.00 15.91 5.43
CA ARG A 458 -2.16 14.82 6.39
C ARG A 458 -3.05 15.23 7.56
N GLN A 459 -2.83 16.40 8.16
CA GLN A 459 -3.65 16.84 9.29
C GLN A 459 -5.08 17.20 8.90
N LEU A 460 -5.28 17.84 7.74
CA LEU A 460 -6.62 18.10 7.22
C LEU A 460 -7.41 16.79 7.04
N LEU A 461 -6.78 15.76 6.44
CA LEU A 461 -7.40 14.45 6.27
C LEU A 461 -7.69 13.76 7.62
N LEU A 462 -6.79 13.87 8.59
CA LEU A 462 -7.02 13.35 9.95
C LEU A 462 -8.16 14.08 10.66
N HIS A 463 -8.28 15.40 10.47
CA HIS A 463 -9.39 16.19 11.00
C HIS A 463 -10.72 15.72 10.40
N CYS A 464 -10.80 15.60 9.07
CA CYS A 464 -12.01 15.08 8.41
C CYS A 464 -12.37 13.66 8.84
N MET A 465 -11.38 12.80 9.09
CA MET A 465 -11.61 11.40 9.47
C MET A 465 -12.00 11.22 10.95
N ASN A 466 -11.41 12.00 11.86
CA ASN A 466 -11.58 11.78 13.30
C ASN A 466 -12.62 12.71 13.93
N ASP A 467 -12.83 13.92 13.38
CA ASP A 467 -13.66 14.95 14.02
C ASP A 467 -14.98 15.22 13.26
N LEU A 468 -15.12 14.73 12.03
CA LEU A 468 -16.32 14.87 11.22
C LEU A 468 -16.93 13.50 10.88
N PRO A 469 -18.28 13.40 10.76
CA PRO A 469 -18.91 12.21 10.20
C PRO A 469 -18.36 11.94 8.80
N SER A 470 -17.72 10.79 8.60
CA SER A 470 -17.01 10.55 7.35
C SER A 470 -16.95 9.09 6.94
N LYS A 471 -16.73 8.88 5.64
CA LYS A 471 -16.46 7.57 5.04
C LYS A 471 -15.16 7.66 4.26
N PHE A 472 -14.20 6.87 4.73
CA PHE A 472 -12.89 6.72 4.10
C PHE A 472 -12.71 5.28 3.60
N PRO A 473 -11.94 5.06 2.52
CA PRO A 473 -11.60 3.71 2.06
C PRO A 473 -10.94 2.87 3.18
N PRO A 474 -11.12 1.54 3.20
CA PRO A 474 -10.46 0.67 4.17
C PRO A 474 -8.94 0.86 4.20
N GLY A 475 -8.34 0.90 5.39
CA GLY A 475 -6.90 1.12 5.57
C GLY A 475 -6.42 2.57 5.42
N SER A 476 -7.33 3.54 5.21
CA SER A 476 -7.00 4.96 5.08
C SER A 476 -6.22 5.51 6.26
N LYS A 477 -6.57 5.15 7.50
CA LYS A 477 -5.86 5.58 8.71
C LYS A 477 -4.36 5.21 8.68
N ARG A 478 -4.03 4.01 8.20
CA ARG A 478 -2.63 3.58 7.99
C ARG A 478 -1.99 4.36 6.84
N ARG A 479 -2.71 4.61 5.75
CA ARG A 479 -2.17 5.38 4.61
C ARG A 479 -1.85 6.82 4.97
N ILE A 480 -2.75 7.50 5.70
CA ILE A 480 -2.59 8.89 6.17
C ILE A 480 -1.44 8.98 7.20
N SER A 481 -1.04 7.88 7.83
CA SER A 481 0.15 7.88 8.71
C SER A 481 1.45 8.22 7.95
N PHE A 482 1.49 7.98 6.64
CA PHE A 482 2.59 8.37 5.76
C PHE A 482 2.33 9.75 5.14
N THR A 483 3.42 10.43 4.76
CA THR A 483 3.37 11.69 4.03
C THR A 483 2.88 11.44 2.60
N SER A 484 2.00 12.31 2.10
CA SER A 484 1.58 12.30 0.69
C SER A 484 2.82 12.34 -0.22
N PRO A 485 2.89 11.56 -1.31
CA PRO A 485 3.96 11.72 -2.30
C PRO A 485 3.90 13.13 -2.93
N ASN A 486 5.02 13.62 -3.46
CA ASN A 486 5.04 14.87 -4.21
C ASN A 486 4.05 14.80 -5.38
N THR A 487 3.23 15.83 -5.56
CA THR A 487 2.06 15.85 -6.49
C THR A 487 1.01 14.77 -6.26
N GLY A 488 1.03 14.07 -5.13
CA GLY A 488 -0.02 13.11 -4.76
C GLY A 488 -1.36 13.81 -4.56
N LEU A 489 -2.41 13.26 -5.17
CA LEU A 489 -3.77 13.78 -5.16
C LEU A 489 -4.63 13.03 -4.14
N SER A 490 -5.40 13.76 -3.35
CA SER A 490 -6.48 13.22 -2.52
C SER A 490 -7.78 13.96 -2.85
N ARG A 491 -8.90 13.25 -2.92
CA ARG A 491 -10.20 13.85 -3.28
C ARG A 491 -11.27 13.56 -2.26
N LEU A 492 -11.95 14.61 -1.82
CA LEU A 492 -13.01 14.57 -0.83
C LEU A 492 -14.30 15.14 -1.43
N LYS A 493 -15.44 14.51 -1.13
CA LYS A 493 -16.77 15.08 -1.28
C LYS A 493 -17.25 15.52 0.10
N ILE A 494 -17.52 16.81 0.26
CA ILE A 494 -17.98 17.39 1.52
C ILE A 494 -19.45 17.73 1.32
N TYR A 495 -20.35 16.95 1.92
CA TYR A 495 -21.78 17.17 1.88
C TYR A 495 -22.18 18.19 2.94
N LEU A 496 -22.98 19.18 2.55
CA LEU A 496 -23.39 20.27 3.43
C LEU A 496 -24.82 20.09 3.90
N LYS A 497 -25.08 20.41 5.17
CA LYS A 497 -26.46 20.52 5.69
C LYS A 497 -27.17 21.71 5.04
N LYS A 498 -28.41 21.52 4.61
CA LYS A 498 -29.21 22.58 3.96
C LYS A 498 -29.42 23.81 4.84
N GLU A 499 -29.71 23.63 6.14
CA GLU A 499 -30.04 24.76 7.02
C GLU A 499 -28.80 25.46 7.59
N THR A 500 -27.80 24.69 8.04
CA THR A 500 -26.66 25.24 8.79
C THR A 500 -25.43 25.52 7.92
N LYS A 501 -25.39 24.98 6.69
CA LYS A 501 -24.22 25.00 5.80
C LYS A 501 -22.93 24.47 6.45
N LEU A 502 -23.06 23.73 7.55
CA LEU A 502 -21.96 23.01 8.17
C LEU A 502 -21.74 21.67 7.46
N PRO A 503 -20.54 21.09 7.53
CA PRO A 503 -20.29 19.77 6.98
C PRO A 503 -21.20 18.74 7.65
N GLU A 504 -22.09 18.12 6.88
CA GLU A 504 -22.93 17.00 7.32
C GLU A 504 -22.13 15.71 7.33
N PHE A 505 -21.39 15.49 6.25
CA PHE A 505 -20.69 14.25 5.98
C PHE A 505 -19.53 14.46 5.01
N VAL A 506 -18.42 13.75 5.20
CA VAL A 506 -17.27 13.77 4.30
C VAL A 506 -17.02 12.38 3.71
N GLU A 507 -17.05 12.26 2.39
CA GLU A 507 -16.66 11.03 1.69
C GLU A 507 -15.32 11.23 1.01
N CYS A 508 -14.33 10.40 1.36
CA CYS A 508 -13.06 10.39 0.66
C CYS A 508 -13.13 9.47 -0.55
N CYS A 509 -13.02 10.04 -1.75
CA CYS A 509 -13.02 9.28 -3.00
C CYS A 509 -11.72 8.48 -3.18
N TYR A 510 -10.57 9.14 -3.00
CA TYR A 510 -9.26 8.49 -3.04
C TYR A 510 -8.22 9.29 -2.24
N LEU A 511 -7.16 8.59 -1.83
CA LEU A 511 -6.06 9.13 -1.04
C LEU A 511 -4.72 8.91 -1.72
N TYR A 512 -3.94 9.97 -1.84
CA TYR A 512 -2.56 9.96 -2.32
C TYR A 512 -2.40 9.21 -3.65
N ASN A 513 -3.35 9.39 -4.57
CA ASN A 513 -3.22 8.90 -5.94
C ASN A 513 -2.04 9.63 -6.60
N ALA A 514 -1.10 8.87 -7.14
CA ALA A 514 0.07 9.36 -7.84
C ALA A 514 0.27 8.60 -9.15
N GLU A 515 -0.83 8.18 -9.78
CA GLU A 515 -0.79 7.35 -10.99
C GLU A 515 -0.20 8.08 -12.18
N HIS A 516 -0.29 9.42 -12.21
CA HIS A 516 0.28 10.30 -13.23
C HIS A 516 1.82 10.35 -13.21
N LEU A 517 2.47 9.82 -12.17
CA LEU A 517 3.93 9.77 -12.05
C LEU A 517 4.54 8.46 -12.60
N SER A 518 3.76 7.66 -13.33
CA SER A 518 4.10 6.27 -13.66
C SER A 518 4.18 6.00 -15.13
#